data_AF-A0A260BBB3-F1
#
_entry.id   AF-A0A260BBB3-F1
#
_cell.length_a   1.000
_cell.length_b   1.000
_cell.length_c   1.000
_cell.angle_alpha   90.00
_cell.angle_beta   90.00
_cell.angle_gamma   90.00
#
_symmetry.space_group_name_H-M   'P 1'
#
loop_
_entity.id
_entity.type
_entity.pdbx_description
1 polymer ?
#
loop_
_entity_poly.entity_id
_entity_poly.type
_entity_poly.pdbx_seq_one_letter_code
_entity_poly.pdbx_strand_id
1 'polypeptide(L)'
;MPVQTAVVVLAAGAGTRMRSKTPKVLHPLAGRTMLAHALHAAGDLGPDHLVTVVGHDRARVTDAVQDLAATLGRTIHTAVQDQQLGTGHAVQCGLAALPDDFEGTILVTAADVPLLDGHTLKALLDEHLSAPRPAAATVLTFLPDDANGYGRIVRTDDGEVAEIVEHADATPAQVLIGEVNSGVYAFDAVALRTALGKLSTANAQHELYLTDVVKISKADGKAVYGTQLADPDLVVGVNDRVQLAHVTSVLNRHIIERHMRAGVTVVDPSTTWIDIDVTLGADVRLEPGVQLHGKTHIADDAIVGPDSTLRDVEIGERASVVRTHAEQAVIGPDATVGPFAYLRPGSRIGVGSKIGTFVETKNSTIGDHSKVPHLTYVGDATIGDHSNIGASSVFVNYDGVNKSRTVVGSHVRTGSDNMFVAPVRVGDGAYTGAGTVLRNDVPPGALAVSAGSQRNIDGWVEEKRPGTASADAAARARAAESAHAYEQKDGEEQ
;
A
#
# COMPACT_ATOMS: atom_id res chain seq x y z
N MET A 1 -35.59 23.43 2.64
CA MET A 1 -34.97 22.17 2.17
C MET A 1 -33.48 22.27 2.43
N PRO A 2 -32.76 21.18 2.72
CA PRO A 2 -31.30 21.24 2.78
C PRO A 2 -30.78 21.79 1.45
N VAL A 3 -29.76 22.65 1.51
CA VAL A 3 -29.12 23.22 0.32
C VAL A 3 -28.48 22.08 -0.46
N GLN A 4 -28.86 21.92 -1.72
CA GLN A 4 -28.25 20.90 -2.59
C GLN A 4 -26.76 21.20 -2.75
N THR A 5 -25.93 20.16 -2.81
CA THR A 5 -24.48 20.29 -2.95
C THR A 5 -23.99 19.47 -4.14
N ALA A 6 -23.21 20.11 -5.00
CA ALA A 6 -22.45 19.44 -6.05
C ALA A 6 -20.95 19.55 -5.76
N VAL A 7 -20.18 18.52 -6.09
CA VAL A 7 -18.71 18.58 -6.05
C VAL A 7 -18.16 18.33 -7.45
N VAL A 8 -17.28 19.22 -7.91
CA VAL A 8 -16.56 19.13 -9.19
C VAL A 8 -15.08 18.91 -8.91
N VAL A 9 -14.56 17.75 -9.32
CA VAL A 9 -13.16 17.35 -9.18
C VAL A 9 -12.44 17.54 -10.50
N LEU A 10 -11.43 18.41 -10.54
CA LEU A 10 -10.64 18.71 -11.73
C LEU A 10 -9.53 17.68 -11.92
N ALA A 11 -9.55 16.93 -13.04
CA ALA A 11 -8.59 15.89 -13.37
C ALA A 11 -8.13 15.93 -14.84
N ALA A 12 -8.31 17.06 -15.53
CA ALA A 12 -8.10 17.17 -16.98
C ALA A 12 -6.66 17.53 -17.40
N GLY A 13 -5.79 17.89 -16.45
CA GLY A 13 -4.43 18.36 -16.72
C GLY A 13 -3.50 17.27 -17.27
N ALA A 14 -2.65 17.62 -18.24
CA ALA A 14 -1.74 16.68 -18.91
C ALA A 14 -0.59 16.15 -18.02
N GLY A 15 -0.22 16.87 -16.95
CA GLY A 15 0.74 16.38 -15.96
C GLY A 15 2.16 16.13 -16.50
N THR A 16 2.59 16.87 -17.52
CA THR A 16 3.87 16.66 -18.23
C THR A 16 5.10 16.62 -17.33
N ARG A 17 5.08 17.35 -16.21
CA ARG A 17 6.13 17.37 -15.17
C ARG A 17 6.36 16.01 -14.48
N MET A 18 5.38 15.11 -14.50
CA MET A 18 5.51 13.74 -13.96
C MET A 18 6.42 12.84 -14.80
N ARG A 19 6.65 13.19 -16.07
CA ARG A 19 7.43 12.42 -17.06
C ARG A 19 7.07 10.93 -17.02
N SER A 20 5.78 10.64 -17.20
CA SER A 20 5.20 9.31 -16.98
C SER A 20 4.28 8.91 -18.13
N LYS A 21 4.21 7.60 -18.39
CA LYS A 21 3.15 7.01 -19.25
C LYS A 21 1.84 6.79 -18.48
N THR A 22 1.86 6.93 -17.16
CA THR A 22 0.68 6.88 -16.31
C THR A 22 0.17 8.30 -16.13
N PRO A 23 -1.13 8.58 -16.39
CA PRO A 23 -1.72 9.88 -16.13
C PRO A 23 -1.44 10.34 -14.71
N LYS A 24 -1.18 11.65 -14.52
CA LYS A 24 -0.76 12.22 -13.23
C LYS A 24 -1.64 11.73 -12.08
N VAL A 25 -2.95 11.91 -12.20
CA VAL A 25 -3.95 11.58 -11.17
C VAL A 25 -4.05 10.08 -10.85
N LEU A 26 -3.48 9.20 -11.69
CA LEU A 26 -3.46 7.74 -11.49
C LEU A 26 -2.17 7.25 -10.83
N HIS A 27 -1.25 8.14 -10.44
CA HIS A 27 -0.11 7.75 -9.61
C HIS A 27 -0.58 7.37 -8.19
N PRO A 28 -0.09 6.26 -7.62
CA PRO A 28 -0.52 5.76 -6.32
C PRO A 28 0.24 6.41 -5.15
N LEU A 29 -0.45 6.51 -4.02
CA LEU A 29 0.09 6.78 -2.69
C LEU A 29 -0.79 6.11 -1.62
N ALA A 30 -0.16 5.44 -0.65
CA ALA A 30 -0.83 4.71 0.44
C ALA A 30 -2.00 3.81 -0.03
N GLY A 31 -1.78 3.03 -1.09
CA GLY A 31 -2.74 2.03 -1.59
C GLY A 31 -3.80 2.56 -2.57
N ARG A 32 -3.93 3.87 -2.76
CA ARG A 32 -4.91 4.47 -3.67
C ARG A 32 -4.26 5.45 -4.65
N THR A 33 -4.90 5.71 -5.79
CA THR A 33 -4.46 6.77 -6.71
C THR A 33 -4.80 8.16 -6.15
N MET A 34 -4.14 9.22 -6.61
CA MET A 34 -4.52 10.59 -6.21
C MET A 34 -5.99 10.90 -6.54
N LEU A 35 -6.46 10.44 -7.69
CA LEU A 35 -7.87 10.51 -8.09
C LEU A 35 -8.79 9.80 -7.09
N ALA A 36 -8.42 8.60 -6.67
CA ALA A 36 -9.20 7.84 -5.70
C ALA A 36 -9.27 8.56 -4.35
N HIS A 37 -8.17 9.11 -3.84
CA HIS A 37 -8.20 9.92 -2.61
C HIS A 37 -9.16 11.11 -2.70
N ALA A 38 -9.07 11.89 -3.78
CA ALA A 38 -9.95 13.04 -3.99
C ALA A 38 -11.44 12.65 -4.11
N LEU A 39 -11.74 11.54 -4.80
CA LEU A 39 -13.12 11.07 -4.96
C LEU A 39 -13.69 10.40 -3.71
N HIS A 40 -12.86 9.77 -2.88
CA HIS A 40 -13.27 9.33 -1.55
C HIS A 40 -13.63 10.52 -0.67
N ALA A 41 -12.77 11.54 -0.60
CA ALA A 41 -13.02 12.75 0.19
C ALA A 41 -14.29 13.50 -0.27
N ALA A 42 -14.48 13.65 -1.57
CA ALA A 42 -15.70 14.22 -2.14
C ALA A 42 -16.92 13.31 -1.96
N GLY A 43 -16.71 11.99 -1.87
CA GLY A 43 -17.69 10.97 -1.56
C GLY A 43 -18.27 11.11 -0.17
N ASP A 44 -17.41 11.29 0.83
CA ASP A 44 -17.74 11.35 2.25
C ASP A 44 -18.68 12.52 2.61
N LEU A 45 -18.73 13.57 1.76
CA LEU A 45 -19.68 14.68 1.90
C LEU A 45 -21.13 14.29 1.63
N GLY A 46 -21.37 13.17 0.94
CA GLY A 46 -22.67 12.79 0.43
C GLY A 46 -23.33 13.84 -0.50
N PRO A 47 -22.63 14.44 -1.48
CA PRO A 47 -23.21 15.47 -2.34
C PRO A 47 -24.25 14.88 -3.30
N ASP A 48 -25.27 15.66 -3.64
CA ASP A 48 -26.31 15.30 -4.62
C ASP A 48 -25.70 14.96 -5.99
N HIS A 49 -24.66 15.69 -6.38
CA HIS A 49 -23.92 15.45 -7.63
C HIS A 49 -22.41 15.41 -7.38
N LEU A 50 -21.74 14.39 -7.93
CA LEU A 50 -20.29 14.33 -7.98
C LEU A 50 -19.86 14.23 -9.44
N VAL A 51 -19.07 15.20 -9.88
CA VAL A 51 -18.59 15.32 -11.26
C VAL A 51 -17.07 15.31 -11.26
N THR A 52 -16.47 14.51 -12.13
CA THR A 52 -15.02 14.53 -12.41
C THR A 52 -14.78 15.07 -13.81
N VAL A 53 -13.95 16.11 -13.93
CA VAL A 53 -13.59 16.69 -15.22
C VAL A 53 -12.33 16.01 -15.75
N VAL A 54 -12.45 15.33 -16.89
CA VAL A 54 -11.37 14.58 -17.54
C VAL A 54 -10.92 15.25 -18.83
N GLY A 55 -9.67 15.05 -19.23
CA GLY A 55 -9.07 15.72 -20.39
C GLY A 55 -8.03 14.84 -21.08
N HIS A 56 -6.75 15.11 -20.84
CA HIS A 56 -5.66 14.27 -21.36
C HIS A 56 -5.79 12.83 -20.87
N ASP A 57 -5.52 11.84 -21.75
CA ASP A 57 -5.68 10.41 -21.46
C ASP A 57 -7.05 10.00 -20.87
N ARG A 58 -8.12 10.72 -21.24
CA ARG A 58 -9.48 10.57 -20.67
C ARG A 58 -9.99 9.15 -20.58
N ALA A 59 -9.66 8.26 -21.52
CA ALA A 59 -10.14 6.87 -21.49
C ALA A 59 -9.73 6.16 -20.19
N ARG A 60 -8.42 6.20 -19.86
CA ARG A 60 -7.89 5.54 -18.66
C ARG A 60 -8.39 6.18 -17.36
N VAL A 61 -8.57 7.50 -17.36
CA VAL A 61 -9.11 8.20 -16.19
C VAL A 61 -10.60 7.89 -16.02
N THR A 62 -11.36 7.81 -17.11
CA THR A 62 -12.79 7.46 -17.10
C THR A 62 -12.99 6.03 -16.60
N ASP A 63 -12.20 5.07 -17.06
CA ASP A 63 -12.26 3.69 -16.58
C ASP A 63 -12.02 3.64 -15.06
N ALA A 64 -11.00 4.36 -14.57
CA ALA A 64 -10.73 4.45 -13.12
C ALA A 64 -11.87 5.12 -12.33
N VAL A 65 -12.54 6.14 -12.90
CA VAL A 65 -13.72 6.76 -12.27
C VAL A 65 -14.88 5.76 -12.19
N GLN A 66 -15.09 4.93 -13.21
CA GLN A 66 -16.16 3.91 -13.20
C GLN A 66 -15.94 2.85 -12.12
N ASP A 67 -14.70 2.35 -11.98
CA ASP A 67 -14.34 1.41 -10.93
C ASP A 67 -14.55 2.01 -9.53
N LEU A 68 -14.21 3.30 -9.37
CA LEU A 68 -14.42 4.03 -8.12
C LEU A 68 -15.90 4.29 -7.83
N ALA A 69 -16.71 4.61 -8.83
CA ALA A 69 -18.16 4.77 -8.69
C ALA A 69 -18.81 3.48 -8.15
N ALA A 70 -18.41 2.33 -8.69
CA ALA A 70 -18.86 1.02 -8.19
C ALA A 70 -18.39 0.77 -6.74
N THR A 71 -17.14 1.10 -6.44
CA THR A 71 -16.54 0.92 -5.10
C THR A 71 -17.23 1.80 -4.05
N LEU A 72 -17.54 3.04 -4.39
CA LEU A 72 -18.20 4.02 -3.52
C LEU A 72 -19.73 3.85 -3.48
N GLY A 73 -20.29 2.94 -4.29
CA GLY A 73 -21.73 2.71 -4.35
C GLY A 73 -22.54 3.93 -4.79
N ARG A 74 -21.96 4.80 -5.63
CA ARG A 74 -22.61 6.05 -6.06
C ARG A 74 -22.27 6.42 -7.51
N THR A 75 -23.16 7.17 -8.14
CA THR A 75 -22.90 7.73 -9.47
C THR A 75 -21.83 8.81 -9.38
N ILE A 76 -20.83 8.73 -10.27
CA ILE A 76 -19.84 9.78 -10.52
C ILE A 76 -19.96 10.15 -12.00
N HIS A 77 -20.36 11.39 -12.29
CA HIS A 77 -20.47 11.87 -13.65
C HIS A 77 -19.10 12.28 -14.17
N THR A 78 -18.83 12.01 -15.44
CA THR A 78 -17.61 12.48 -16.11
C THR A 78 -17.95 13.61 -17.07
N ALA A 79 -17.30 14.75 -16.91
CA ALA A 79 -17.34 15.86 -17.86
C ALA A 79 -16.04 15.92 -18.64
N VAL A 80 -16.09 16.23 -19.94
CA VAL A 80 -14.90 16.24 -20.79
C VAL A 80 -14.46 17.67 -21.05
N GLN A 81 -13.18 17.94 -20.80
CA GLN A 81 -12.49 19.15 -21.24
C GLN A 81 -11.60 18.79 -22.44
N ASP A 82 -12.11 18.98 -23.67
CA ASP A 82 -11.38 18.61 -24.90
C ASP A 82 -10.11 19.46 -25.12
N GLN A 83 -10.15 20.74 -24.73
CA GLN A 83 -9.03 21.67 -24.81
C GLN A 83 -8.70 22.22 -23.42
N GLN A 84 -7.42 22.14 -23.01
CA GLN A 84 -6.95 22.67 -21.72
C GLN A 84 -6.81 24.20 -21.78
N LEU A 85 -7.94 24.90 -21.76
CA LEU A 85 -8.04 26.37 -21.78
C LEU A 85 -8.02 26.99 -20.37
N GLY A 86 -7.48 26.28 -19.37
CA GLY A 86 -7.44 26.73 -17.97
C GLY A 86 -8.47 26.12 -17.03
N THR A 87 -8.34 26.44 -15.74
CA THR A 87 -9.16 25.90 -14.64
C THR A 87 -10.62 26.38 -14.67
N GLY A 88 -10.85 27.63 -15.07
CA GLY A 88 -12.20 28.18 -15.26
C GLY A 88 -12.97 27.45 -16.35
N HIS A 89 -12.30 27.14 -17.48
CA HIS A 89 -12.88 26.30 -18.54
C HIS A 89 -13.19 24.88 -18.05
N ALA A 90 -12.30 24.29 -17.24
CA ALA A 90 -12.52 22.96 -16.68
C ALA A 90 -13.78 22.94 -15.79
N VAL A 91 -13.98 23.98 -14.97
CA VAL A 91 -15.22 24.13 -14.18
C VAL A 91 -16.43 24.30 -15.08
N GLN A 92 -16.37 25.12 -16.14
CA GLN A 92 -17.48 25.23 -17.11
C GLN A 92 -17.89 23.87 -17.70
N CYS A 93 -16.93 23.04 -18.09
CA CYS A 93 -17.19 21.66 -18.54
C CYS A 93 -17.87 20.83 -17.44
N GLY A 94 -17.40 20.92 -16.20
CA GLY A 94 -17.99 20.23 -15.05
C GLY A 94 -19.45 20.66 -14.78
N LEU A 95 -19.73 21.96 -14.87
CA LEU A 95 -21.08 22.50 -14.68
C LEU A 95 -22.07 22.06 -15.76
N ALA A 96 -21.60 21.73 -16.96
CA ALA A 96 -22.44 21.21 -18.04
C ALA A 96 -22.94 19.78 -17.78
N ALA A 97 -22.37 19.07 -16.80
CA ALA A 97 -22.86 17.76 -16.36
C ALA A 97 -23.88 17.85 -15.21
N LEU A 98 -24.13 19.04 -14.67
CA LEU A 98 -25.17 19.31 -13.66
C LEU A 98 -26.48 19.70 -14.35
N PRO A 99 -27.63 19.54 -13.67
CA PRO A 99 -28.89 20.10 -14.15
C PRO A 99 -28.78 21.62 -14.42
N ASP A 100 -29.43 22.10 -15.48
CA ASP A 100 -29.39 23.52 -15.88
C ASP A 100 -30.00 24.43 -14.79
N ASP A 101 -30.98 23.89 -14.04
CA ASP A 101 -31.68 24.53 -12.92
C ASP A 101 -31.04 24.24 -11.55
N PHE A 102 -29.81 23.70 -11.52
CA PHE A 102 -29.08 23.51 -10.26
C PHE A 102 -28.69 24.86 -9.65
N GLU A 103 -29.28 25.19 -8.50
CA GLU A 103 -29.08 26.44 -7.74
C GLU A 103 -28.38 26.22 -6.38
N GLY A 104 -27.85 25.01 -6.13
CA GLY A 104 -27.18 24.67 -4.88
C GLY A 104 -25.76 25.23 -4.74
N THR A 105 -25.03 24.74 -3.75
CA THR A 105 -23.60 25.04 -3.56
C THR A 105 -22.73 24.11 -4.40
N ILE A 106 -21.71 24.67 -5.04
CA ILE A 106 -20.76 23.94 -5.86
C ILE A 106 -19.39 23.99 -5.22
N LEU A 107 -18.93 22.85 -4.72
CA LEU A 107 -17.55 22.66 -4.30
C LEU A 107 -16.68 22.34 -5.51
N VAL A 108 -15.53 23.00 -5.62
CA VAL A 108 -14.52 22.72 -6.66
C VAL A 108 -13.22 22.33 -5.96
N THR A 109 -12.64 21.21 -6.39
CA THR A 109 -11.32 20.73 -5.93
C THR A 109 -10.56 20.08 -7.07
N ALA A 110 -9.30 19.72 -6.86
CA ALA A 110 -8.43 19.10 -7.86
C ALA A 110 -7.99 17.68 -7.43
N ALA A 111 -7.91 16.78 -8.41
CA ALA A 111 -7.54 15.38 -8.18
C ALA A 111 -6.05 15.17 -7.85
N ASP A 112 -5.23 16.21 -7.89
CA ASP A 112 -3.82 16.20 -7.56
C ASP A 112 -3.51 16.74 -6.16
N VAL A 113 -4.55 16.95 -5.33
CA VAL A 113 -4.46 17.32 -3.91
C VAL A 113 -4.94 16.13 -3.06
N PRO A 114 -4.15 15.06 -2.95
CA PRO A 114 -4.64 13.78 -2.42
C PRO A 114 -4.74 13.72 -0.89
N LEU A 115 -4.26 14.74 -0.17
CA LEU A 115 -4.39 14.82 1.29
C LEU A 115 -5.70 15.49 1.74
N LEU A 116 -6.43 16.11 0.82
CA LEU A 116 -7.70 16.75 1.14
C LEU A 116 -8.70 15.71 1.58
N ASP A 117 -9.28 15.90 2.78
CA ASP A 117 -10.21 14.97 3.38
C ASP A 117 -11.67 15.49 3.37
N GLY A 118 -12.61 14.58 3.64
CA GLY A 118 -14.03 14.91 3.71
C GLY A 118 -14.36 15.88 4.85
N HIS A 119 -13.61 15.86 5.96
CA HIS A 119 -13.83 16.78 7.07
C HIS A 119 -13.53 18.23 6.65
N THR A 120 -12.42 18.46 5.96
CA THR A 120 -11.99 19.79 5.50
C THR A 120 -12.96 20.35 4.47
N LEU A 121 -13.37 19.52 3.51
CA LEU A 121 -14.39 19.87 2.52
C LEU A 121 -15.73 20.21 3.18
N LYS A 122 -16.14 19.46 4.21
CA LYS A 122 -17.37 19.73 4.98
C LYS A 122 -17.26 21.05 5.76
N ALA A 123 -16.12 21.32 6.39
CA ALA A 123 -15.87 22.57 7.10
C ALA A 123 -15.93 23.79 6.14
N LEU A 124 -15.36 23.67 4.94
CA LEU A 124 -15.47 24.71 3.91
C LEU A 124 -16.94 24.96 3.51
N LEU A 125 -17.70 23.89 3.29
CA LEU A 125 -19.11 23.99 2.96
C LEU A 125 -19.91 24.68 4.08
N ASP A 126 -19.67 24.29 5.32
CA ASP A 126 -20.36 24.87 6.48
C ASP A 126 -20.04 26.36 6.61
N GLU A 127 -18.78 26.75 6.46
CA GLU A 127 -18.35 28.16 6.50
C GLU A 127 -18.97 28.98 5.37
N HIS A 128 -19.08 28.41 4.17
CA HIS A 128 -19.75 29.06 3.04
C HIS A 128 -21.24 29.30 3.31
N LEU A 129 -21.93 28.31 3.90
CA LEU A 129 -23.35 28.39 4.20
C LEU A 129 -23.66 29.27 5.42
N SER A 130 -22.75 29.36 6.38
CA SER A 130 -22.89 30.19 7.59
C SER A 130 -22.33 31.60 7.45
N ALA A 131 -21.87 31.99 6.25
CA ALA A 131 -21.28 33.28 6.01
C ALA A 131 -22.23 34.45 6.38
N PRO A 132 -21.72 35.60 6.89
CA PRO A 132 -22.56 36.71 7.35
C PRO A 132 -23.52 37.27 6.30
N ARG A 133 -23.12 37.16 5.03
CA ARG A 133 -23.93 37.49 3.86
C ARG A 133 -23.80 36.36 2.85
N PRO A 134 -24.81 36.13 1.99
CA PRO A 134 -24.72 35.14 0.91
C PRO A 134 -23.42 35.34 0.11
N ALA A 135 -22.54 34.34 0.19
CA ALA A 135 -21.23 34.37 -0.43
C ALA A 135 -21.34 33.90 -1.88
N ALA A 136 -20.76 34.66 -2.82
CA ALA A 136 -20.56 34.14 -4.17
C ALA A 136 -19.53 33.01 -4.16
N ALA A 137 -18.51 33.14 -3.32
CA ALA A 137 -17.42 32.19 -3.18
C ALA A 137 -16.88 32.19 -1.75
N THR A 138 -16.44 31.03 -1.30
CA THR A 138 -15.55 30.84 -0.15
C THR A 138 -14.36 30.02 -0.63
N VAL A 139 -13.14 30.50 -0.40
CA VAL A 139 -11.89 29.83 -0.81
C VAL A 139 -11.14 29.32 0.41
N LEU A 140 -10.60 28.10 0.35
CA LEU A 140 -9.63 27.65 1.34
C LEU A 140 -8.28 28.31 1.05
N THR A 141 -7.68 28.89 2.08
CA THR A 141 -6.37 29.56 2.01
C THR A 141 -5.40 28.94 2.99
N PHE A 142 -4.10 29.16 2.81
CA PHE A 142 -3.09 28.68 3.75
C PHE A 142 -1.80 29.51 3.67
N LEU A 143 -0.90 29.28 4.63
CA LEU A 143 0.41 29.90 4.72
C LEU A 143 1.50 28.83 4.52
N PRO A 144 2.05 28.67 3.30
CA PRO A 144 3.18 27.78 3.08
C PRO A 144 4.50 28.40 3.57
N ASP A 145 5.52 27.55 3.76
CA ASP A 145 6.90 28.00 3.99
C ASP A 145 7.45 28.79 2.78
N ASP A 146 7.07 28.38 1.56
CA ASP A 146 7.37 29.08 0.31
C ASP A 146 6.10 29.29 -0.51
N ALA A 147 5.68 30.55 -0.65
CA ALA A 147 4.52 30.95 -1.43
C ALA A 147 4.79 30.94 -2.95
N ASN A 148 6.02 30.72 -3.42
CA ASN A 148 6.37 30.79 -4.84
C ASN A 148 5.49 29.84 -5.70
N GLY A 149 5.01 30.35 -6.84
CA GLY A 149 4.16 29.60 -7.76
C GLY A 149 2.66 29.51 -7.41
N TYR A 150 2.23 29.89 -6.20
CA TYR A 150 0.81 29.92 -5.83
C TYR A 150 0.10 31.25 -6.15
N GLY A 151 -1.22 31.23 -6.29
CA GLY A 151 -2.03 32.44 -6.35
C GLY A 151 -2.09 33.16 -4.99
N ARG A 152 -1.88 34.48 -4.97
CA ARG A 152 -1.84 35.33 -3.77
C ARG A 152 -3.24 35.79 -3.38
N ILE A 153 -3.57 35.69 -2.09
CA ILE A 153 -4.86 36.17 -1.56
C ILE A 153 -4.74 37.65 -1.22
N VAL A 154 -5.39 38.51 -2.00
CA VAL A 154 -5.48 39.94 -1.71
C VAL A 154 -6.76 40.19 -0.92
N ARG A 155 -6.63 40.72 0.30
CA ARG A 155 -7.77 41.04 1.17
C ARG A 155 -8.10 42.54 1.15
N THR A 156 -9.38 42.86 1.32
CA THR A 156 -9.85 44.22 1.63
C THR A 156 -9.62 44.54 3.12
N ASP A 157 -9.72 45.81 3.50
CA ASP A 157 -9.61 46.26 4.90
C ASP A 157 -10.63 45.57 5.84
N ASP A 158 -11.81 45.23 5.32
CA ASP A 158 -12.86 44.50 6.07
C ASP A 158 -12.61 42.98 6.17
N GLY A 159 -11.46 42.50 5.70
CA GLY A 159 -11.05 41.09 5.77
C GLY A 159 -11.61 40.16 4.68
N GLU A 160 -12.55 40.63 3.84
CA GLU A 160 -13.02 39.88 2.66
C GLU A 160 -11.91 39.70 1.61
N VAL A 161 -12.05 38.67 0.77
CA VAL A 161 -11.11 38.46 -0.33
C VAL A 161 -11.49 39.37 -1.49
N ALA A 162 -10.56 40.22 -1.92
CA ALA A 162 -10.74 41.15 -3.03
C ALA A 162 -10.48 40.46 -4.37
N GLU A 163 -9.36 39.75 -4.47
CA GLU A 163 -8.93 39.03 -5.66
C GLU A 163 -7.93 37.93 -5.29
N ILE A 164 -7.75 36.99 -6.22
CA ILE A 164 -6.66 36.02 -6.17
C ILE A 164 -5.78 36.28 -7.39
N VAL A 165 -4.50 36.56 -7.16
CA VAL A 165 -3.56 36.95 -8.22
C VAL A 165 -2.55 35.83 -8.45
N GLU A 166 -2.56 35.23 -9.63
CA GLU A 166 -1.59 34.18 -9.99
C GLU A 166 -0.15 34.71 -9.90
N HIS A 167 0.79 33.83 -9.54
CA HIS A 167 2.19 34.23 -9.35
C HIS A 167 2.80 34.91 -10.59
N ALA A 168 2.43 34.47 -11.80
CA ALA A 168 2.92 35.03 -13.05
C ALA A 168 2.39 36.43 -13.35
N ASP A 169 1.26 36.81 -12.76
CA ASP A 169 0.56 38.08 -12.96
C ASP A 169 0.73 39.04 -11.76
N ALA A 170 1.35 38.56 -10.66
CA ALA A 170 1.51 39.31 -9.42
C ALA A 170 2.52 40.47 -9.55
N THR A 171 2.12 41.65 -9.05
CA THR A 171 3.04 42.78 -8.91
C THR A 171 4.13 42.50 -7.86
N PRO A 172 5.27 43.22 -7.87
CA PRO A 172 6.31 43.05 -6.86
C PRO A 172 5.81 43.18 -5.41
N ALA A 173 4.79 44.02 -5.17
CA ALA A 173 4.17 44.15 -3.86
C ALA A 173 3.29 42.93 -3.51
N GLN A 174 2.50 42.42 -4.46
CA GLN A 174 1.64 41.26 -4.26
C GLN A 174 2.43 39.96 -4.07
N VAL A 175 3.61 39.82 -4.70
CA VAL A 175 4.49 38.64 -4.53
C VAL A 175 4.88 38.42 -3.06
N LEU A 176 4.96 39.49 -2.25
CA LEU A 176 5.28 39.47 -0.83
C LEU A 176 4.13 38.98 0.07
N ILE A 177 2.92 38.84 -0.47
CA ILE A 177 1.79 38.29 0.29
C ILE A 177 2.09 36.81 0.57
N GLY A 178 2.08 36.43 1.84
CA GLY A 178 2.34 35.05 2.28
C GLY A 178 1.12 34.13 2.21
N GLU A 179 -0.09 34.69 2.30
CA GLU A 179 -1.34 33.92 2.20
C GLU A 179 -1.65 33.54 0.76
N VAL A 180 -1.85 32.26 0.52
CA VAL A 180 -2.03 31.71 -0.81
C VAL A 180 -3.32 30.91 -0.98
N ASN A 181 -3.72 30.76 -2.24
CA ASN A 181 -4.85 29.99 -2.69
C ASN A 181 -4.56 28.48 -2.68
N SER A 182 -5.48 27.68 -2.12
CA SER A 182 -5.43 26.22 -2.20
C SER A 182 -5.96 25.64 -3.51
N GLY A 183 -6.75 26.41 -4.27
CA GLY A 183 -7.49 25.88 -5.42
C GLY A 183 -8.75 25.09 -5.03
N VAL A 184 -9.16 25.13 -3.77
CA VAL A 184 -10.39 24.51 -3.26
C VAL A 184 -11.40 25.60 -2.87
N TYR A 185 -12.61 25.48 -3.40
CA TYR A 185 -13.63 26.52 -3.31
C TYR A 185 -15.02 25.95 -3.03
N ALA A 186 -15.87 26.73 -2.38
CA ALA A 186 -17.32 26.59 -2.38
C ALA A 186 -17.93 27.80 -3.07
N PHE A 187 -18.85 27.60 -4.00
CA PHE A 187 -19.51 28.67 -4.75
C PHE A 187 -21.03 28.56 -4.68
N ASP A 188 -21.68 29.72 -4.72
CA ASP A 188 -23.08 29.81 -5.16
C ASP A 188 -23.15 29.49 -6.67
N ALA A 189 -24.02 28.55 -7.08
CA ALA A 189 -24.08 28.08 -8.46
C ALA A 189 -24.39 29.21 -9.46
N VAL A 190 -25.32 30.10 -9.11
CA VAL A 190 -25.75 31.20 -10.00
C VAL A 190 -24.64 32.24 -10.15
N ALA A 191 -23.98 32.60 -9.05
CA ALA A 191 -22.82 33.49 -9.05
C ALA A 191 -21.67 32.91 -9.87
N LEU A 192 -21.36 31.63 -9.67
CA LEU A 192 -20.30 30.95 -10.42
C LEU A 192 -20.58 30.97 -11.92
N ARG A 193 -21.77 30.55 -12.36
CA ARG A 193 -22.15 30.56 -13.80
C ARG A 193 -22.03 31.96 -14.41
N THR A 194 -22.50 32.98 -13.68
CA THR A 194 -22.43 34.38 -14.13
C THR A 194 -20.98 34.85 -14.29
N ALA A 195 -20.14 34.57 -13.30
CA ALA A 195 -18.74 34.99 -13.29
C ALA A 195 -17.90 34.23 -14.34
N LEU A 196 -18.14 32.93 -14.52
CA LEU A 196 -17.50 32.12 -15.56
C LEU A 196 -17.79 32.66 -16.97
N GLY A 197 -18.98 33.20 -17.21
CA GLY A 197 -19.34 33.83 -18.49
C GLY A 197 -18.60 35.14 -18.79
N LYS A 198 -17.92 35.73 -17.79
CA LYS A 198 -17.16 36.98 -17.90
C LYS A 198 -15.63 36.76 -17.92
N LEU A 199 -15.17 35.51 -17.84
CA LEU A 199 -13.74 35.20 -17.86
C LEU A 199 -13.10 35.62 -19.20
N SER A 200 -11.82 35.97 -19.13
CA SER A 200 -11.03 36.36 -20.30
C SER A 200 -9.65 35.72 -20.25
N THR A 201 -8.99 35.60 -21.41
CA THR A 201 -7.62 35.08 -21.53
C THR A 201 -6.56 36.20 -21.51
N ALA A 202 -6.91 37.37 -20.97
CA ALA A 202 -6.02 38.52 -20.88
C ALA A 202 -5.12 38.43 -19.63
N ASN A 203 -4.30 37.38 -19.57
CA ASN A 203 -3.33 37.11 -18.50
C ASN A 203 -2.05 36.47 -19.09
N ALA A 204 -1.05 36.27 -18.24
CA ALA A 204 0.27 35.78 -18.65
C ALA A 204 0.26 34.39 -19.32
N GLN A 205 -0.72 33.53 -19.03
CA GLN A 205 -0.82 32.18 -19.62
C GLN A 205 -1.82 32.07 -20.77
N HIS A 206 -2.58 33.13 -21.06
CA HIS A 206 -3.67 33.12 -22.04
C HIS A 206 -4.74 32.05 -21.76
N GLU A 207 -5.01 31.79 -20.48
CA GLU A 207 -5.97 30.78 -20.01
C GLU A 207 -7.18 31.42 -19.30
N LEU A 208 -8.28 30.68 -19.17
CA LEU A 208 -9.43 31.08 -18.35
C LEU A 208 -9.18 30.63 -16.91
N TYR A 209 -8.70 31.55 -16.07
CA TYR A 209 -8.42 31.24 -14.66
C TYR A 209 -9.69 31.21 -13.80
N LEU A 210 -9.87 30.14 -13.03
CA LEU A 210 -10.94 30.09 -12.03
C LEU A 210 -10.78 31.16 -10.94
N THR A 211 -9.54 31.54 -10.61
CA THR A 211 -9.22 32.57 -9.62
C THR A 211 -9.82 33.94 -9.95
N ASP A 212 -10.01 34.24 -11.23
CA ASP A 212 -10.65 35.47 -11.69
C ASP A 212 -12.16 35.55 -11.35
N VAL A 213 -12.81 34.43 -11.02
CA VAL A 213 -14.20 34.44 -10.52
C VAL A 213 -14.33 35.26 -9.25
N VAL A 214 -13.29 35.30 -8.41
CA VAL A 214 -13.28 36.07 -7.15
C VAL A 214 -13.38 37.56 -7.43
N LYS A 215 -12.47 38.11 -8.25
CA LYS A 215 -12.47 39.55 -8.58
C LYS A 215 -13.72 39.97 -9.35
N ILE A 216 -14.22 39.11 -10.24
CA ILE A 216 -15.47 39.34 -10.99
C ILE A 216 -16.67 39.38 -10.03
N SER A 217 -16.75 38.45 -9.08
CA SER A 217 -17.84 38.42 -8.10
C SER A 217 -17.83 39.65 -7.18
N LYS A 218 -16.64 40.11 -6.78
CA LYS A 218 -16.49 41.35 -6.01
C LYS A 218 -16.90 42.58 -6.81
N ALA A 219 -16.55 42.66 -8.09
CA ALA A 219 -16.99 43.76 -8.97
C ALA A 219 -18.51 43.80 -9.15
N ASP A 220 -19.19 42.64 -9.08
CA ASP A 220 -20.65 42.52 -9.07
C ASP A 220 -21.29 42.79 -7.69
N GLY A 221 -20.50 43.24 -6.69
CA GLY A 221 -20.99 43.57 -5.35
C GLY A 221 -21.31 42.37 -4.46
N LYS A 222 -20.91 41.15 -4.86
CA LYS A 222 -21.14 39.93 -4.07
C LYS A 222 -20.03 39.75 -3.03
N ALA A 223 -20.35 39.07 -1.92
CA ALA A 223 -19.37 38.77 -0.88
C ALA A 223 -18.47 37.60 -1.30
N VAL A 224 -17.18 37.67 -0.96
CA VAL A 224 -16.23 36.57 -1.13
C VAL A 224 -15.40 36.42 0.14
N TYR A 225 -15.36 35.21 0.67
CA TYR A 225 -14.69 34.88 1.93
C TYR A 225 -13.50 33.95 1.71
N GLY A 226 -12.56 33.96 2.64
CA GLY A 226 -11.39 33.09 2.63
C GLY A 226 -11.19 32.46 4.00
N THR A 227 -11.13 31.14 4.03
CA THR A 227 -11.00 30.33 5.25
C THR A 227 -9.61 29.72 5.31
N GLN A 228 -8.82 30.15 6.28
CA GLN A 228 -7.44 29.69 6.40
C GLN A 228 -7.37 28.32 7.07
N LEU A 229 -6.66 27.38 6.45
CA LEU A 229 -6.39 26.06 7.02
C LEU A 229 -5.36 26.14 8.14
N ALA A 230 -5.60 25.35 9.18
CA ALA A 230 -4.65 25.16 10.28
C ALA A 230 -3.49 24.25 9.86
N ASP A 231 -3.79 23.20 9.09
CA ASP A 231 -2.79 22.30 8.52
C ASP A 231 -2.65 22.55 7.00
N PRO A 232 -1.57 23.20 6.54
CA PRO A 232 -1.35 23.46 5.13
C PRO A 232 -1.09 22.19 4.31
N ASP A 233 -0.63 21.10 4.93
CA ASP A 233 -0.30 19.87 4.24
C ASP A 233 -1.52 19.27 3.50
N LEU A 234 -2.73 19.47 4.03
CA LEU A 234 -3.98 18.95 3.48
C LEU A 234 -4.30 19.46 2.06
N VAL A 235 -3.72 20.60 1.66
CA VAL A 235 -3.96 21.21 0.34
C VAL A 235 -2.73 21.24 -0.56
N VAL A 236 -1.67 20.52 -0.20
CA VAL A 236 -0.47 20.43 -1.04
C VAL A 236 -0.76 19.62 -2.31
N GLY A 237 -0.62 20.28 -3.45
CA GLY A 237 -0.78 19.66 -4.77
C GLY A 237 0.48 18.91 -5.24
N VAL A 238 0.27 17.92 -6.11
CA VAL A 238 1.35 17.10 -6.71
C VAL A 238 1.47 17.37 -8.21
N ASN A 239 2.64 17.84 -8.62
CA ASN A 239 2.96 18.11 -10.02
C ASN A 239 4.14 17.30 -10.56
N ASP A 240 5.04 16.85 -9.68
CA ASP A 240 6.17 16.01 -10.01
C ASP A 240 6.36 14.90 -8.95
N ARG A 241 7.37 14.06 -9.15
CA ARG A 241 7.62 12.89 -8.29
C ARG A 241 8.27 13.25 -6.95
N VAL A 242 8.92 14.40 -6.83
CA VAL A 242 9.47 14.88 -5.55
C VAL A 242 8.31 15.27 -4.65
N GLN A 243 7.36 16.03 -5.19
CA GLN A 243 6.12 16.38 -4.50
C GLN A 243 5.30 15.13 -4.16
N LEU A 244 5.18 14.15 -5.08
CA LEU A 244 4.48 12.89 -4.81
C LEU A 244 5.11 12.15 -3.62
N ALA A 245 6.45 12.04 -3.57
CA ALA A 245 7.14 11.36 -2.48
C ALA A 245 6.96 12.10 -1.13
N HIS A 246 7.04 13.43 -1.16
CA HIS A 246 6.80 14.26 0.02
C HIS A 246 5.36 14.07 0.57
N VAL A 247 4.37 14.21 -0.30
CA VAL A 247 2.95 14.05 0.05
C VAL A 247 2.65 12.62 0.52
N THR A 248 3.28 11.60 -0.08
CA THR A 248 3.16 10.20 0.38
C THR A 248 3.72 10.02 1.79
N SER A 249 4.86 10.66 2.11
CA SER A 249 5.45 10.63 3.45
C SER A 249 4.55 11.29 4.49
N VAL A 250 3.96 12.44 4.15
CA VAL A 250 3.00 13.16 5.01
C VAL A 250 1.75 12.31 5.25
N LEU A 251 1.15 11.74 4.20
CA LEU A 251 -0.01 10.86 4.33
C LEU A 251 0.29 9.68 5.26
N ASN A 252 1.44 9.03 5.05
CA ASN A 252 1.86 7.90 5.84
C ASN A 252 2.05 8.26 7.33
N ARG A 253 2.62 9.45 7.61
CA ARG A 253 2.72 9.97 8.98
C ARG A 253 1.34 10.09 9.63
N HIS A 254 0.34 10.63 8.93
CA HIS A 254 -1.02 10.75 9.46
C HIS A 254 -1.69 9.38 9.69
N ILE A 255 -1.49 8.43 8.77
CA ILE A 255 -1.99 7.05 8.92
C ILE A 255 -1.36 6.39 10.16
N ILE A 256 -0.03 6.47 10.31
CA ILE A 256 0.69 5.91 11.45
C ILE A 256 0.23 6.55 12.76
N GLU A 257 0.14 7.88 12.80
CA GLU A 257 -0.30 8.60 13.99
C GLU A 257 -1.71 8.17 14.42
N ARG A 258 -2.64 8.00 13.47
CA ARG A 258 -3.99 7.49 13.72
C ARG A 258 -3.94 6.11 14.39
N HIS A 259 -3.12 5.19 13.89
CA HIS A 259 -2.96 3.87 14.49
C HIS A 259 -2.28 3.91 15.86
N MET A 260 -1.26 4.74 16.04
CA MET A 260 -0.57 4.90 17.33
C MET A 260 -1.52 5.45 18.40
N ARG A 261 -2.34 6.45 18.06
CA ARG A 261 -3.39 6.98 18.95
C ARG A 261 -4.48 5.95 19.28
N ALA A 262 -4.66 4.95 18.42
CA ALA A 262 -5.59 3.83 18.62
C ALA A 262 -5.00 2.63 19.38
N GLY A 263 -3.74 2.70 19.85
CA GLY A 263 -3.13 1.66 20.69
C GLY A 263 -2.07 0.79 20.01
N VAL A 264 -1.64 1.12 18.78
CA VAL A 264 -0.56 0.39 18.07
C VAL A 264 0.81 0.94 18.45
N THR A 265 1.77 0.05 18.71
CA THR A 265 3.18 0.42 18.86
C THR A 265 3.87 0.38 17.49
N VAL A 266 4.27 1.55 16.98
CA VAL A 266 5.16 1.65 15.81
C VAL A 266 6.54 2.11 16.29
N VAL A 267 7.53 1.22 16.20
CA VAL A 267 8.86 1.44 16.78
C VAL A 267 9.61 2.56 16.05
N ASP A 268 9.54 2.57 14.72
CA ASP A 268 10.12 3.60 13.87
C ASP A 268 9.12 4.04 12.80
N PRO A 269 8.36 5.12 13.05
CA PRO A 269 7.42 5.68 12.09
C PRO A 269 8.07 6.10 10.76
N SER A 270 9.38 6.41 10.75
CA SER A 270 10.06 6.90 9.55
C SER A 270 10.38 5.80 8.53
N THR A 271 10.37 4.53 8.96
CA THR A 271 10.64 3.36 8.10
C THR A 271 9.46 2.41 7.98
N THR A 272 8.31 2.75 8.58
CA THR A 272 7.08 1.99 8.49
C THR A 272 6.16 2.61 7.44
N TRP A 273 5.58 1.82 6.54
CA TRP A 273 4.66 2.29 5.51
C TRP A 273 3.34 1.54 5.59
N ILE A 274 2.22 2.26 5.63
CA ILE A 274 0.89 1.68 5.82
C ILE A 274 -0.08 2.25 4.78
N ASP A 275 -0.67 1.38 3.95
CA ASP A 275 -1.76 1.75 3.04
C ASP A 275 -3.03 2.10 3.82
N ILE A 276 -3.87 3.00 3.29
CA ILE A 276 -4.97 3.61 4.05
C ILE A 276 -6.08 2.65 4.49
N ASP A 277 -6.22 1.51 3.80
CA ASP A 277 -7.21 0.47 4.03
C ASP A 277 -6.72 -0.65 4.98
N VAL A 278 -5.48 -0.53 5.49
CA VAL A 278 -4.94 -1.45 6.50
C VAL A 278 -5.65 -1.26 7.84
N THR A 279 -5.93 -2.36 8.52
CA THR A 279 -6.53 -2.36 9.86
C THR A 279 -5.63 -3.09 10.85
N LEU A 280 -5.47 -2.49 12.03
CA LEU A 280 -4.58 -2.96 13.09
C LEU A 280 -5.37 -3.02 14.40
N GLY A 281 -5.25 -4.15 15.09
CA GLY A 281 -5.79 -4.41 16.41
C GLY A 281 -5.04 -3.66 17.52
N ALA A 282 -5.56 -3.78 18.74
CA ALA A 282 -4.93 -3.21 19.93
C ALA A 282 -3.61 -3.93 20.25
N ASP A 283 -2.64 -3.19 20.81
CA ASP A 283 -1.34 -3.72 21.24
C ASP A 283 -0.52 -4.42 20.14
N VAL A 284 -0.89 -4.25 18.87
CA VAL A 284 -0.05 -4.62 17.72
C VAL A 284 1.28 -3.87 17.80
N ARG A 285 2.37 -4.58 17.55
CA ARG A 285 3.73 -4.01 17.50
C ARG A 285 4.33 -4.16 16.10
N LEU A 286 4.66 -3.03 15.49
CA LEU A 286 5.37 -2.94 14.22
C LEU A 286 6.83 -2.54 14.47
N GLU A 287 7.75 -3.45 14.15
CA GLU A 287 9.19 -3.21 14.15
C GLU A 287 9.64 -2.38 12.92
N PRO A 288 10.87 -1.84 12.90
CA PRO A 288 11.35 -1.02 11.79
C PRO A 288 11.34 -1.73 10.43
N GLY A 289 11.19 -0.95 9.35
CA GLY A 289 11.26 -1.46 7.99
C GLY A 289 10.04 -2.30 7.56
N VAL A 290 8.86 -2.09 8.17
CA VAL A 290 7.61 -2.78 7.82
C VAL A 290 6.84 -2.03 6.74
N GLN A 291 6.30 -2.73 5.75
CA GLN A 291 5.34 -2.18 4.78
C GLN A 291 4.06 -3.04 4.75
N LEU A 292 2.92 -2.41 5.02
CA LEU A 292 1.60 -3.02 5.04
C LEU A 292 0.77 -2.46 3.89
N HIS A 293 0.35 -3.33 2.96
CA HIS A 293 -0.28 -2.95 1.71
C HIS A 293 -1.67 -3.55 1.53
N GLY A 294 -2.46 -2.90 0.68
CA GLY A 294 -3.80 -3.34 0.31
C GLY A 294 -4.72 -3.44 1.53
N LYS A 295 -5.41 -4.56 1.67
CA LYS A 295 -6.36 -4.85 2.76
C LYS A 295 -5.74 -5.72 3.85
N THR A 296 -4.46 -5.50 4.16
CA THR A 296 -3.80 -6.24 5.25
C THR A 296 -4.52 -5.95 6.57
N HIS A 297 -4.80 -7.03 7.31
CA HIS A 297 -5.45 -7.00 8.61
C HIS A 297 -4.54 -7.69 9.64
N ILE A 298 -4.30 -7.03 10.76
CA ILE A 298 -3.50 -7.56 11.87
C ILE A 298 -4.33 -7.48 13.14
N ALA A 299 -4.63 -8.63 13.74
CA ALA A 299 -5.38 -8.72 14.99
C ALA A 299 -4.51 -8.40 16.22
N ASP A 300 -5.15 -8.34 17.38
CA ASP A 300 -4.58 -7.86 18.65
C ASP A 300 -3.29 -8.61 19.07
N ASP A 301 -2.41 -7.91 19.77
CA ASP A 301 -1.16 -8.44 20.35
C ASP A 301 -0.14 -9.04 19.35
N ALA A 302 -0.36 -8.92 18.04
CA ALA A 302 0.55 -9.46 17.04
C ALA A 302 1.84 -8.62 16.91
N ILE A 303 2.93 -9.28 16.54
CA ILE A 303 4.24 -8.66 16.33
C ILE A 303 4.64 -8.84 14.86
N VAL A 304 4.87 -7.73 14.15
CA VAL A 304 5.30 -7.73 12.75
C VAL A 304 6.62 -7.00 12.58
N GLY A 305 7.52 -7.61 11.82
CA GLY A 305 8.81 -7.06 11.46
C GLY A 305 9.98 -7.61 12.30
N PRO A 306 11.20 -7.06 12.11
CA PRO A 306 11.52 -6.01 11.12
C PRO A 306 11.46 -6.53 9.68
N ASP A 307 11.65 -5.62 8.72
CA ASP A 307 11.88 -5.91 7.29
C ASP A 307 10.81 -6.84 6.68
N SER A 308 9.54 -6.56 6.96
CA SER A 308 8.42 -7.37 6.47
C SER A 308 7.52 -6.57 5.53
N THR A 309 7.19 -7.17 4.39
CA THR A 309 6.32 -6.57 3.37
C THR A 309 5.11 -7.48 3.19
N LEU A 310 3.92 -6.97 3.49
CA LEU A 310 2.68 -7.74 3.54
C LEU A 310 1.64 -7.08 2.63
N ARG A 311 1.00 -7.85 1.74
CA ARG A 311 -0.09 -7.37 0.87
C ARG A 311 -1.30 -8.28 0.98
N ASP A 312 -2.44 -7.71 1.36
CA ASP A 312 -3.70 -8.46 1.52
C ASP A 312 -3.53 -9.70 2.42
N VAL A 313 -2.83 -9.53 3.54
CA VAL A 313 -2.56 -10.61 4.50
C VAL A 313 -3.46 -10.46 5.72
N GLU A 314 -3.99 -11.58 6.21
CA GLU A 314 -4.71 -11.65 7.49
C GLU A 314 -3.80 -12.28 8.54
N ILE A 315 -3.54 -11.58 9.65
CA ILE A 315 -2.71 -12.04 10.77
C ILE A 315 -3.56 -12.13 12.02
N GLY A 316 -3.62 -13.32 12.62
CA GLY A 316 -4.35 -13.59 13.86
C GLY A 316 -3.63 -13.10 15.12
N GLU A 317 -4.35 -13.13 16.23
CA GLU A 317 -3.89 -12.62 17.52
C GLU A 317 -2.58 -13.26 17.97
N ARG A 318 -1.69 -12.47 18.59
CA ARG A 318 -0.40 -12.93 19.17
C ARG A 318 0.53 -13.63 18.17
N ALA A 319 0.24 -13.57 16.87
CA ALA A 319 1.13 -14.13 15.86
C ALA A 319 2.41 -13.28 15.75
N SER A 320 3.51 -13.94 15.37
CA SER A 320 4.80 -13.28 15.12
C SER A 320 5.20 -13.47 13.67
N VAL A 321 5.35 -12.37 12.93
CA VAL A 321 5.70 -12.34 11.50
C VAL A 321 6.94 -11.50 11.30
N VAL A 322 8.09 -12.17 11.14
CA VAL A 322 9.41 -11.54 11.18
C VAL A 322 10.10 -11.70 9.83
N ARG A 323 10.71 -10.65 9.27
CA ARG A 323 11.49 -10.68 8.01
C ARG A 323 10.80 -11.49 6.91
N THR A 324 9.52 -11.21 6.68
CA THR A 324 8.64 -12.02 5.82
C THR A 324 8.13 -11.19 4.65
N HIS A 325 8.13 -11.81 3.47
CA HIS A 325 7.37 -11.30 2.33
C HIS A 325 6.10 -12.13 2.19
N ALA A 326 4.93 -11.52 2.16
CA ALA A 326 3.67 -12.25 2.05
C ALA A 326 2.62 -11.53 1.21
N GLU A 327 1.87 -12.31 0.42
CA GLU A 327 0.78 -11.81 -0.42
C GLU A 327 -0.41 -12.78 -0.36
N GLN A 328 -1.61 -12.25 -0.11
CA GLN A 328 -2.88 -13.00 -0.12
C GLN A 328 -2.81 -14.30 0.71
N ALA A 329 -2.36 -14.15 1.95
CA ALA A 329 -2.11 -15.25 2.89
C ALA A 329 -2.88 -15.04 4.20
N VAL A 330 -3.16 -16.14 4.90
CA VAL A 330 -3.78 -16.13 6.23
C VAL A 330 -2.82 -16.78 7.21
N ILE A 331 -2.51 -16.07 8.29
CA ILE A 331 -1.63 -16.51 9.38
C ILE A 331 -2.48 -16.57 10.64
N GLY A 332 -2.69 -17.78 11.18
CA GLY A 332 -3.53 -18.01 12.33
C GLY A 332 -2.95 -17.46 13.64
N PRO A 333 -3.77 -17.37 14.70
CA PRO A 333 -3.35 -16.98 16.04
C PRO A 333 -2.14 -17.76 16.54
N ASP A 334 -1.28 -17.10 17.31
CA ASP A 334 -0.09 -17.68 17.95
C ASP A 334 0.93 -18.32 16.98
N ALA A 335 0.74 -18.17 15.66
CA ALA A 335 1.65 -18.71 14.66
C ALA A 335 2.97 -17.91 14.61
N THR A 336 4.06 -18.58 14.25
CA THR A 336 5.37 -17.95 14.05
C THR A 336 5.82 -18.10 12.60
N VAL A 337 6.00 -16.99 11.90
CA VAL A 337 6.43 -16.92 10.50
C VAL A 337 7.75 -16.15 10.40
N GLY A 338 8.72 -16.76 9.72
CA GLY A 338 10.06 -16.22 9.47
C GLY A 338 11.11 -16.58 10.54
N PRO A 339 12.29 -15.93 10.49
CA PRO A 339 12.70 -14.92 9.51
C PRO A 339 12.97 -15.49 8.12
N PHE A 340 12.92 -14.66 7.07
CA PHE A 340 13.20 -15.04 5.68
C PHE A 340 12.22 -16.07 5.11
N ALA A 341 10.94 -15.87 5.39
CA ALA A 341 9.85 -16.66 4.81
C ALA A 341 9.20 -15.92 3.63
N TYR A 342 8.70 -16.70 2.66
CA TYR A 342 7.91 -16.18 1.56
C TYR A 342 6.55 -16.89 1.50
N LEU A 343 5.47 -16.16 1.78
CA LEU A 343 4.10 -16.70 1.68
C LEU A 343 3.42 -16.17 0.42
N ARG A 344 3.10 -17.06 -0.50
CA ARG A 344 2.42 -16.72 -1.76
C ARG A 344 0.91 -16.88 -1.63
N PRO A 345 0.12 -16.36 -2.61
CA PRO A 345 -1.33 -16.44 -2.58
C PRO A 345 -1.88 -17.83 -2.26
N GLY A 346 -2.90 -17.85 -1.40
CA GLY A 346 -3.58 -19.06 -0.95
C GLY A 346 -2.83 -19.85 0.14
N SER A 347 -1.76 -19.30 0.71
CA SER A 347 -1.11 -19.87 1.90
C SER A 347 -1.98 -19.66 3.14
N ARG A 348 -2.27 -20.74 3.86
CA ARG A 348 -3.05 -20.72 5.11
C ARG A 348 -2.26 -21.43 6.20
N ILE A 349 -1.81 -20.68 7.19
CA ILE A 349 -0.97 -21.14 8.29
C ILE A 349 -1.86 -21.26 9.54
N GLY A 350 -2.02 -22.46 10.07
CA GLY A 350 -2.90 -22.75 11.21
C GLY A 350 -2.42 -22.16 12.54
N VAL A 351 -3.26 -22.29 13.56
CA VAL A 351 -3.00 -21.81 14.93
C VAL A 351 -1.71 -22.39 15.47
N GLY A 352 -0.86 -21.57 16.09
CA GLY A 352 0.39 -22.03 16.72
C GLY A 352 1.38 -22.73 15.77
N SER A 353 1.19 -22.60 14.46
CA SER A 353 2.03 -23.23 13.44
C SER A 353 3.33 -22.47 13.24
N LYS A 354 4.32 -23.13 12.65
CA LYS A 354 5.62 -22.52 12.36
C LYS A 354 5.97 -22.61 10.88
N ILE A 355 6.18 -21.45 10.26
CA ILE A 355 6.92 -21.32 9.01
C ILE A 355 8.24 -20.66 9.33
N GLY A 356 9.33 -21.41 9.24
CA GLY A 356 10.63 -20.91 9.66
C GLY A 356 11.46 -20.34 8.51
N THR A 357 12.78 -20.48 8.65
CA THR A 357 13.75 -19.77 7.83
C THR A 357 13.96 -20.39 6.47
N PHE A 358 13.93 -19.55 5.43
CA PHE A 358 14.07 -19.94 4.03
C PHE A 358 12.98 -20.93 3.60
N VAL A 359 11.75 -20.68 4.05
CA VAL A 359 10.58 -21.47 3.69
C VAL A 359 9.68 -20.66 2.78
N GLU A 360 9.28 -21.27 1.66
CA GLU A 360 8.29 -20.73 0.75
C GLU A 360 7.03 -21.59 0.79
N THR A 361 5.85 -20.96 0.91
CA THR A 361 4.56 -21.65 0.78
C THR A 361 3.73 -21.03 -0.33
N LYS A 362 2.93 -21.84 -1.03
CA LYS A 362 2.01 -21.38 -2.07
C LYS A 362 0.79 -22.28 -2.16
N ASN A 363 -0.42 -21.69 -2.18
CA ASN A 363 -1.69 -22.41 -2.34
C ASN A 363 -1.77 -23.67 -1.46
N SER A 364 -1.32 -23.55 -0.21
CA SER A 364 -1.14 -24.66 0.70
C SER A 364 -1.74 -24.37 2.06
N THR A 365 -2.25 -25.41 2.71
CA THR A 365 -2.80 -25.35 4.06
C THR A 365 -1.90 -26.11 5.00
N ILE A 366 -1.47 -25.44 6.08
CA ILE A 366 -0.66 -25.99 7.15
C ILE A 366 -1.55 -26.05 8.38
N GLY A 367 -1.88 -27.25 8.84
CA GLY A 367 -2.76 -27.48 9.98
C GLY A 367 -2.17 -26.98 11.29
N ASP A 368 -2.98 -26.98 12.33
CA ASP A 368 -2.66 -26.35 13.61
C ASP A 368 -1.44 -27.01 14.25
N HIS A 369 -0.59 -26.19 14.87
CA HIS A 369 0.64 -26.59 15.54
C HIS A 369 1.66 -27.34 14.66
N SER A 370 1.47 -27.35 13.34
CA SER A 370 2.40 -27.96 12.40
C SER A 370 3.60 -27.06 12.10
N LYS A 371 4.73 -27.68 11.78
CA LYS A 371 6.00 -26.98 11.63
C LYS A 371 6.66 -27.32 10.29
N VAL A 372 6.99 -26.28 9.54
CA VAL A 372 7.90 -26.30 8.39
C VAL A 372 9.03 -25.34 8.73
N PRO A 373 10.07 -25.79 9.45
CA PRO A 373 10.97 -24.88 10.14
C PRO A 373 12.14 -24.38 9.27
N HIS A 374 12.55 -25.10 8.22
CA HIS A 374 13.81 -24.80 7.53
C HIS A 374 13.79 -25.18 6.04
N LEU A 375 14.28 -24.28 5.18
CA LEU A 375 14.77 -24.56 3.83
C LEU A 375 13.81 -25.41 2.97
N THR A 376 12.52 -25.08 2.96
CA THR A 376 11.50 -25.96 2.38
C THR A 376 10.56 -25.18 1.46
N TYR A 377 10.23 -25.76 0.31
CA TYR A 377 9.15 -25.28 -0.55
C TYR A 377 7.91 -26.16 -0.39
N VAL A 378 6.77 -25.53 -0.06
CA VAL A 378 5.45 -26.18 0.09
C VAL A 378 4.47 -25.59 -0.92
N GLY A 379 4.31 -26.26 -2.07
CA GLY A 379 3.40 -25.85 -3.13
C GLY A 379 2.22 -26.81 -3.29
N ASP A 380 1.01 -26.26 -3.40
CA ASP A 380 -0.22 -27.01 -3.68
C ASP A 380 -0.44 -28.20 -2.72
N ALA A 381 -0.18 -28.03 -1.43
CA ALA A 381 -0.24 -29.11 -0.43
C ALA A 381 -1.23 -28.86 0.70
N THR A 382 -1.70 -29.94 1.31
CA THR A 382 -2.39 -29.91 2.61
C THR A 382 -1.56 -30.70 3.61
N ILE A 383 -1.20 -30.08 4.72
CA ILE A 383 -0.51 -30.70 5.85
C ILE A 383 -1.46 -30.65 7.03
N GLY A 384 -1.71 -31.78 7.68
CA GLY A 384 -2.55 -31.88 8.87
C GLY A 384 -1.93 -31.22 10.09
N ASP A 385 -2.51 -31.50 11.25
CA ASP A 385 -2.18 -30.87 12.52
C ASP A 385 -0.99 -31.55 13.21
N HIS A 386 -0.25 -30.81 14.02
CA HIS A 386 0.87 -31.29 14.82
C HIS A 386 1.96 -32.06 14.04
N SER A 387 2.04 -31.87 12.73
CA SER A 387 3.03 -32.49 11.84
C SER A 387 4.32 -31.68 11.78
N ASN A 388 5.44 -32.33 11.45
CA ASN A 388 6.73 -31.67 11.32
C ASN A 388 7.39 -32.10 10.02
N ILE A 389 7.63 -31.14 9.15
CA ILE A 389 8.36 -31.34 7.90
C ILE A 389 9.85 -31.13 8.15
N GLY A 390 10.65 -32.13 7.84
CA GLY A 390 12.11 -32.06 7.96
C GLY A 390 12.71 -31.00 7.04
N ALA A 391 13.87 -30.47 7.44
CA ALA A 391 14.56 -29.42 6.71
C ALA A 391 14.92 -29.83 5.27
N SER A 392 15.09 -28.87 4.36
CA SER A 392 15.54 -29.13 2.98
C SER A 392 14.56 -29.99 2.17
N SER A 393 13.26 -29.93 2.48
CA SER A 393 12.25 -30.72 1.79
C SER A 393 11.64 -29.95 0.61
N VAL A 394 11.07 -30.66 -0.36
CA VAL A 394 10.35 -30.06 -1.49
C VAL A 394 9.06 -30.81 -1.76
N PHE A 395 7.95 -30.08 -1.77
CA PHE A 395 6.68 -30.56 -2.31
C PHE A 395 6.68 -30.35 -3.81
N VAL A 396 7.08 -31.38 -4.55
CA VAL A 396 7.27 -31.36 -6.01
C VAL A 396 5.91 -31.41 -6.69
N ASN A 397 5.29 -30.24 -6.85
CA ASN A 397 3.94 -30.08 -7.37
C ASN A 397 3.85 -29.98 -8.89
N TYR A 398 4.96 -29.89 -9.63
CA TYR A 398 4.98 -29.66 -11.08
C TYR A 398 5.80 -30.74 -11.79
N ASP A 399 5.18 -31.41 -12.77
CA ASP A 399 5.79 -32.53 -13.53
C ASP A 399 6.49 -32.09 -14.83
N GLY A 400 6.47 -30.79 -15.13
CA GLY A 400 6.92 -30.23 -16.41
C GLY A 400 5.78 -29.70 -17.29
N VAL A 401 4.53 -30.06 -16.99
CA VAL A 401 3.33 -29.62 -17.71
C VAL A 401 2.16 -29.32 -16.76
N ASN A 402 1.82 -30.24 -15.86
CA ASN A 402 0.67 -30.17 -14.96
C ASN A 402 1.09 -29.94 -13.51
N LYS A 403 0.13 -29.50 -12.69
CA LYS A 403 0.29 -29.38 -11.25
C LYS A 403 -0.66 -30.29 -10.48
N SER A 404 -0.13 -30.93 -9.44
CA SER A 404 -0.84 -31.91 -8.62
C SER A 404 -0.71 -31.60 -7.14
N ARG A 405 -1.66 -32.08 -6.33
CA ARG A 405 -1.66 -31.87 -4.88
C ARG A 405 -0.99 -32.99 -4.10
N THR A 406 -0.33 -32.62 -3.00
CA THR A 406 0.17 -33.54 -1.97
C THR A 406 -0.66 -33.40 -0.70
N VAL A 407 -0.96 -34.51 -0.03
CA VAL A 407 -1.67 -34.52 1.26
C VAL A 407 -0.80 -35.21 2.30
N VAL A 408 -0.51 -34.52 3.40
CA VAL A 408 0.18 -35.04 4.56
C VAL A 408 -0.79 -35.00 5.74
N GLY A 409 -0.94 -36.12 6.43
CA GLY A 409 -1.81 -36.25 7.59
C GLY A 409 -1.31 -35.51 8.83
N SER A 410 -1.99 -35.75 9.95
CA SER A 410 -1.66 -35.19 11.25
C SER A 410 -0.61 -36.04 11.97
N HIS A 411 0.15 -35.43 12.88
CA HIS A 411 1.23 -36.05 13.67
C HIS A 411 2.34 -36.73 12.84
N VAL A 412 2.50 -36.36 11.57
CA VAL A 412 3.55 -36.89 10.68
C VAL A 412 4.92 -36.29 11.06
N ARG A 413 5.98 -37.08 10.89
CA ARG A 413 7.37 -36.64 11.04
C ARG A 413 8.18 -37.01 9.81
N THR A 414 8.41 -36.05 8.93
CA THR A 414 9.25 -36.30 7.74
C THR A 414 10.70 -36.00 8.08
N GLY A 415 11.61 -36.86 7.64
CA GLY A 415 13.04 -36.62 7.75
C GLY A 415 13.48 -35.41 6.91
N SER A 416 14.74 -35.01 7.07
CA SER A 416 15.33 -33.97 6.23
C SER A 416 15.54 -34.45 4.80
N ASP A 417 15.66 -33.51 3.86
CA ASP A 417 15.96 -33.77 2.45
C ASP A 417 14.95 -34.73 1.80
N ASN A 418 13.66 -34.45 2.01
CA ASN A 418 12.58 -35.25 1.46
C ASN A 418 11.95 -34.61 0.23
N MET A 419 11.71 -35.41 -0.80
CA MET A 419 11.04 -34.98 -2.02
C MET A 419 9.66 -35.65 -2.12
N PHE A 420 8.60 -34.86 -2.08
CA PHE A 420 7.21 -35.35 -2.20
C PHE A 420 6.74 -35.15 -3.64
N VAL A 421 6.84 -36.20 -4.45
CA VAL A 421 6.42 -36.14 -5.86
C VAL A 421 4.91 -36.24 -5.95
N ALA A 422 4.25 -35.12 -6.23
CA ALA A 422 2.80 -35.05 -6.30
C ALA A 422 2.26 -35.77 -7.56
N PRO A 423 1.06 -36.38 -7.49
CA PRO A 423 0.23 -36.53 -6.30
C PRO A 423 0.71 -37.65 -5.37
N VAL A 424 0.77 -37.36 -4.06
CA VAL A 424 1.10 -38.36 -3.04
C VAL A 424 0.37 -38.06 -1.72
N ARG A 425 -0.02 -39.12 -1.01
CA ARG A 425 -0.64 -39.06 0.31
C ARG A 425 0.25 -39.70 1.37
N VAL A 426 0.46 -38.99 2.48
CA VAL A 426 1.16 -39.50 3.67
C VAL A 426 0.14 -39.59 4.81
N GLY A 427 -0.16 -40.80 5.26
CA GLY A 427 -1.14 -41.04 6.32
C GLY A 427 -0.70 -40.53 7.69
N ASP A 428 -1.66 -40.41 8.60
CA ASP A 428 -1.42 -39.89 9.95
C ASP A 428 -0.35 -40.68 10.72
N GLY A 429 0.46 -39.96 11.50
CA GLY A 429 1.52 -40.55 12.33
C GLY A 429 2.66 -41.22 11.55
N ALA A 430 2.68 -41.14 10.22
CA ALA A 430 3.73 -41.72 9.41
C ALA A 430 5.06 -40.98 9.56
N TYR A 431 6.14 -41.67 9.20
CA TYR A 431 7.51 -41.17 9.22
C TYR A 431 8.17 -41.34 7.86
N THR A 432 9.17 -40.49 7.58
CA THR A 432 10.13 -40.72 6.49
C THR A 432 11.56 -40.67 7.00
N GLY A 433 12.43 -41.49 6.41
CA GLY A 433 13.88 -41.34 6.62
C GLY A 433 14.43 -40.10 5.92
N ALA A 434 15.64 -39.67 6.30
CA ALA A 434 16.34 -38.61 5.59
C ALA A 434 16.68 -39.01 4.15
N GLY A 435 16.67 -38.06 3.21
CA GLY A 435 17.00 -38.31 1.80
C GLY A 435 15.96 -39.16 1.06
N THR A 436 14.69 -39.14 1.49
CA THR A 436 13.64 -39.99 0.91
C THR A 436 12.91 -39.28 -0.22
N VAL A 437 12.75 -39.98 -1.35
CA VAL A 437 11.94 -39.55 -2.50
C VAL A 437 10.63 -40.33 -2.50
N LEU A 438 9.55 -39.67 -2.05
CA LEU A 438 8.21 -40.24 -2.02
C LEU A 438 7.54 -40.10 -3.39
N ARG A 439 7.24 -41.25 -4.01
CA ARG A 439 6.51 -41.35 -5.29
C ARG A 439 5.19 -42.11 -5.18
N ASN A 440 4.94 -42.74 -4.04
CA ASN A 440 3.76 -43.55 -3.77
C ASN A 440 3.23 -43.18 -2.39
N ASP A 441 1.95 -43.44 -2.17
CA ASP A 441 1.30 -43.19 -0.89
C ASP A 441 1.98 -43.95 0.26
N VAL A 442 2.04 -43.31 1.43
CA VAL A 442 2.59 -43.85 2.66
C VAL A 442 1.43 -44.11 3.63
N PRO A 443 1.17 -45.37 4.03
CA PRO A 443 0.11 -45.68 4.98
C PRO A 443 0.31 -45.01 6.35
N PRO A 444 -0.77 -44.84 7.15
CA PRO A 444 -0.67 -44.35 8.52
C PRO A 444 0.31 -45.17 9.37
N GLY A 445 1.12 -44.49 10.19
CA GLY A 445 2.11 -45.11 11.08
C GLY A 445 3.30 -45.80 10.40
N ALA A 446 3.37 -45.79 9.06
CA ALA A 446 4.46 -46.43 8.33
C ALA A 446 5.73 -45.56 8.33
N LEU A 447 6.88 -46.20 8.13
CA LEU A 447 8.15 -45.54 7.80
C LEU A 447 8.45 -45.74 6.31
N ALA A 448 8.63 -44.64 5.57
CA ALA A 448 9.09 -44.67 4.18
C ALA A 448 10.57 -44.27 4.07
N VAL A 449 11.36 -45.04 3.33
CA VAL A 449 12.79 -44.78 3.08
C VAL A 449 13.15 -45.08 1.62
N SER A 450 14.08 -44.31 1.04
CA SER A 450 14.65 -44.62 -0.28
C SER A 450 16.16 -44.40 -0.38
N ALA A 451 16.81 -43.90 0.68
CA ALA A 451 18.26 -43.73 0.72
C ALA A 451 18.95 -45.10 0.77
N GLY A 452 20.06 -45.23 0.05
CA GLY A 452 20.90 -46.42 0.11
C GLY A 452 21.70 -46.50 1.42
N SER A 453 22.27 -47.67 1.70
CA SER A 453 23.18 -47.83 2.84
C SER A 453 24.47 -47.03 2.64
N GLN A 454 24.94 -46.38 3.70
CA GLN A 454 26.23 -45.71 3.69
C GLN A 454 27.37 -46.70 3.42
N ARG A 455 28.33 -46.31 2.58
CA ARG A 455 29.59 -47.03 2.37
C ARG A 455 30.76 -46.08 2.57
N ASN A 456 31.70 -46.46 3.44
CA ASN A 456 32.97 -45.76 3.60
C ASN A 456 33.99 -46.32 2.60
N ILE A 457 34.78 -45.43 2.00
CA ILE A 457 35.88 -45.80 1.10
C ILE A 457 37.18 -45.31 1.76
N ASP A 458 37.82 -46.21 2.51
CA ASP A 458 39.03 -45.89 3.27
C ASP A 458 40.16 -45.48 2.31
N GLY A 459 40.93 -44.45 2.68
CA GLY A 459 42.03 -43.96 1.85
C GLY A 459 41.66 -43.03 0.70
N TRP A 460 40.37 -42.77 0.46
CA TRP A 460 39.94 -42.05 -0.74
C TRP A 460 40.56 -40.65 -0.88
N VAL A 461 40.68 -39.89 0.21
CA VAL A 461 41.22 -38.52 0.17
C VAL A 461 42.69 -38.53 -0.19
N GLU A 462 43.48 -39.40 0.46
CA GLU A 462 44.90 -39.53 0.18
C GLU A 462 45.17 -40.04 -1.24
N GLU A 463 44.36 -40.98 -1.73
CA GLU A 463 44.49 -41.54 -3.08
C GLU A 463 44.07 -40.56 -4.17
N LYS A 464 42.91 -39.89 -4.01
CA LYS A 464 42.31 -39.05 -5.06
C LYS A 464 42.71 -37.59 -4.99
N ARG A 465 43.23 -37.11 -3.86
CA ARG A 465 43.59 -35.70 -3.63
C ARG A 465 44.98 -35.57 -2.96
N PRO A 466 46.03 -36.19 -3.52
CA PRO A 466 47.36 -36.15 -2.92
C PRO A 466 47.93 -34.73 -2.88
N GLY A 467 48.74 -34.43 -1.86
CA GLY A 467 49.40 -33.12 -1.67
C GLY A 467 48.47 -32.00 -1.21
N THR A 468 47.22 -32.32 -0.84
CA THR A 468 46.29 -31.35 -0.26
C THR A 468 46.37 -31.37 1.26
N ALA A 469 46.02 -30.25 1.90
CA ALA A 469 45.95 -30.16 3.36
C ALA A 469 45.03 -31.23 3.98
N SER A 470 43.97 -31.62 3.29
CA SER A 470 43.06 -32.70 3.70
C SER A 470 43.73 -34.08 3.65
N ALA A 471 44.50 -34.38 2.61
CA ALA A 471 45.26 -35.63 2.51
C ALA A 471 46.37 -35.70 3.57
N ASP A 472 47.11 -34.62 3.76
CA ASP A 472 48.17 -34.55 4.77
C ASP A 472 47.60 -34.69 6.20
N ALA A 473 46.44 -34.09 6.47
CA ALA A 473 45.76 -34.22 7.76
C ALA A 473 45.28 -35.65 8.02
N ALA A 474 44.67 -36.31 7.02
CA ALA A 474 44.21 -37.69 7.13
C ALA A 474 45.39 -38.66 7.34
N ALA A 475 46.49 -38.49 6.60
CA ALA A 475 47.71 -39.28 6.75
C ALA A 475 48.32 -39.11 8.16
N ARG A 476 48.39 -37.88 8.68
CA ARG A 476 48.86 -37.62 10.05
C ARG A 476 47.96 -38.27 11.09
N ALA A 477 46.64 -38.19 10.94
CA ALA A 477 45.69 -38.79 11.86
C ALA A 477 45.82 -40.33 11.90
N ARG A 478 45.90 -40.99 10.74
CA ARG A 478 46.11 -42.46 10.69
C ARG A 478 47.45 -42.88 11.27
N ALA A 479 48.50 -42.11 11.04
CA ALA A 479 49.81 -42.37 11.64
C ALA A 479 49.76 -42.26 13.17
N ALA A 480 49.03 -41.27 13.71
CA ALA A 480 48.83 -41.10 15.15
C ALA A 480 47.98 -42.23 15.77
N GLU A 481 46.90 -42.65 15.11
CA GLU A 481 46.09 -43.80 15.54
C GLU A 481 46.90 -45.11 15.55
N SER A 482 47.77 -45.30 14.56
CA SER A 482 48.65 -46.47 14.48
C SER A 482 49.71 -46.49 15.58
N ALA A 483 50.23 -45.32 15.97
CA ALA A 483 51.18 -45.19 17.07
C ALA A 483 50.53 -45.49 18.44
N HIS A 484 49.31 -45.02 18.68
CA HIS A 484 48.57 -45.33 19.91
C HIS A 484 48.14 -46.81 20.03
N ALA A 485 47.83 -47.47 18.91
CA ALA A 485 47.53 -48.90 18.90
C ALA A 485 48.77 -49.79 19.22
N TYR A 486 49.98 -49.27 19.01
CA TYR A 486 51.23 -49.94 19.38
C TYR A 486 51.57 -49.75 20.87
N GLU A 487 51.36 -48.56 21.45
CA GLU A 487 51.60 -48.31 22.88
C GLU A 487 50.67 -49.09 23.82
N GLN A 488 49.42 -49.36 23.42
CA GLN A 488 48.49 -50.16 24.25
C GLN A 488 48.85 -51.65 24.34
N LYS A 489 49.57 -52.21 23.36
CA LYS A 489 49.96 -53.63 23.38
C LYS A 489 51.14 -53.93 24.29
N ASP A 490 52.00 -52.95 24.55
CA ASP A 490 53.16 -53.13 25.44
C ASP A 490 52.81 -52.90 26.93
N GLY A 491 51.57 -52.53 27.25
CA GLY A 491 51.08 -52.26 28.60
C GLY A 491 50.33 -53.41 29.30
N GLU A 492 50.09 -54.55 28.63
CA GLU A 492 49.35 -55.70 29.20
C GLU A 492 50.24 -56.90 29.61
N GLU A 493 51.57 -56.81 29.51
CA GLU A 493 52.49 -57.77 30.15
C GLU A 493 53.14 -57.15 31.40
N GLN A 494 52.39 -57.10 32.51
CA GLN A 494 52.95 -57.10 33.89
C GLN A 494 52.14 -57.99 34.83
#